data_AF-A7KMR3-F1
#
_entry.id   AF-A7KMR3-F1
#
_cell.length_a   1.000
_cell.length_b   1.000
_cell.length_c   1.000
_cell.angle_alpha   90.00
_cell.angle_beta   90.00
_cell.angle_gamma   90.00
#
_symmetry.space_group_name_H-M   'P 1'
#
loop_
_entity.id
_entity.type
_entity.pdbx_description
1 polymer ?
#
loop_
_entity_poly.entity_id
_entity_poly.type
_entity_poly.pdbx_seq_one_letter_code
_entity_poly.pdbx_strand_id
1 'polypeptide(L)'
;QVEFKRNDDATKAFQQYNKRLIDQNRPMKVEIILDPARIPPPPLSTRVAPAPKQAVTVRQAAPAAGQPRRTGGKPRGKNNKPPTKSAADLDAEMEDYQKAKE
;
A
#
# COMPACT_ATOMS: atom_id res chain seq x y z
N GLN A 1 1.26 16.86 23.29
CA GLN A 1 1.70 15.91 22.26
C GLN A 1 2.85 15.11 22.82
N VAL A 2 2.93 13.81 22.53
CA VAL A 2 4.07 12.95 22.94
C VAL A 2 4.94 12.75 21.71
N GLU A 3 6.24 13.02 21.83
CA GLU A 3 7.22 12.78 20.76
C GLU A 3 8.03 11.53 21.10
N PHE A 4 8.09 10.59 20.16
CA PHE A 4 8.84 9.36 20.32
C PHE A 4 10.20 9.50 19.65
N LYS A 5 11.27 9.09 20.35
CA LYS A 5 12.63 9.08 19.79
C LYS A 5 12.82 7.99 18.73
N ARG A 6 12.08 6.88 18.84
CA ARG A 6 12.14 5.74 17.93
C ARG A 6 10.80 5.55 17.23
N ASN A 7 10.85 5.18 15.96
CA ASN A 7 9.65 4.98 15.14
C ASN A 7 8.75 3.85 15.68
N ASP A 8 9.33 2.80 16.26
CA ASP A 8 8.58 1.65 16.77
C ASP A 8 7.77 1.96 18.03
N ASP A 9 8.22 2.92 18.84
CA ASP A 9 7.58 3.22 20.13
C ASP A 9 6.20 3.87 19.94
N ALA A 10 6.04 4.67 18.88
CA ALA A 10 4.74 5.25 18.52
C ALA A 10 3.71 4.16 18.17
N THR A 11 4.15 3.13 17.44
CA THR A 11 3.29 2.01 17.04
C THR A 11 2.86 1.19 18.26
N LYS A 12 3.77 0.91 19.20
CA LYS A 12 3.47 0.20 20.45
C LYS A 12 2.47 0.98 21.32
N ALA A 13 2.70 2.29 21.48
CA ALA A 13 1.80 3.14 22.26
C ALA A 13 0.39 3.18 21.66
N PHE A 14 0.28 3.30 20.33
CA PHE A 14 -1.02 3.24 19.66
C PHE A 14 -1.73 1.91 19.91
N GLN A 15 -1.03 0.77 19.78
CA GLN A 15 -1.64 -0.54 20.01
C GLN A 15 -2.10 -0.73 21.46
N GLN A 16 -1.33 -0.23 22.43
CA GLN A 16 -1.60 -0.44 23.85
C GLN A 16 -2.63 0.51 24.44
N TYR A 17 -2.66 1.76 23.99
CA TYR A 17 -3.44 2.81 24.65
C TYR A 17 -4.64 3.28 23.81
N ASN A 18 -4.63 3.10 22.49
CA ASN A 18 -5.78 3.47 21.69
C ASN A 18 -7.00 2.64 22.11
N LYS A 19 -8.13 3.32 22.33
CA LYS A 19 -9.40 2.79 22.85
C LYS A 19 -9.35 2.23 24.28
N ARG A 20 -8.23 2.39 24.99
CA ARG A 20 -8.18 2.05 26.42
C ARG A 20 -9.14 2.95 27.18
N LEU A 21 -9.94 2.38 28.08
CA LEU A 21 -10.86 3.16 28.91
C LEU A 21 -10.08 4.00 29.92
N ILE A 22 -10.35 5.30 29.91
CA ILE A 22 -9.98 6.29 30.91
C ILE A 22 -11.22 6.55 31.78
N ASP A 23 -11.00 6.78 33.08
CA ASP A 23 -12.03 7.22 34.03
C ASP A 23 -13.32 6.40 33.94
N GLN A 24 -13.16 5.08 33.83
CA GLN A 24 -14.22 4.07 33.85
C GLN A 24 -15.23 4.11 32.69
N ASN A 25 -15.21 5.10 31.77
CA ASN A 25 -16.18 5.12 30.66
C ASN A 25 -15.77 5.90 29.39
N ARG A 26 -14.56 6.47 29.31
CA ARG A 26 -14.14 7.25 28.13
C ARG A 26 -13.02 6.53 27.38
N PRO A 27 -13.23 6.05 26.14
CA PRO A 27 -12.15 5.44 25.38
C PRO A 27 -11.12 6.49 24.95
N MET A 28 -9.83 6.23 25.22
CA MET A 28 -8.72 7.06 24.76
C MET A 28 -8.60 7.01 23.23
N LYS A 29 -8.27 8.14 22.60
CA LYS A 29 -7.94 8.20 21.17
C LYS A 29 -6.47 8.57 21.01
N VAL A 30 -5.70 7.71 20.35
CA VAL A 30 -4.30 7.98 20.01
C VAL A 30 -4.19 8.09 18.51
N GLU A 31 -3.49 9.12 18.01
CA GLU A 31 -3.21 9.32 16.59
C GLU A 31 -1.69 9.40 16.39
N ILE A 32 -1.20 8.74 15.34
CA ILE A 32 0.21 8.82 14.95
C ILE A 32 0.32 9.84 13.82
N ILE A 33 0.99 10.95 14.10
CA ILE A 33 1.31 11.97 13.09
C ILE A 33 2.75 11.73 12.67
N LEU A 34 2.96 11.45 11.38
CA LEU A 34 4.28 11.33 10.79
C LEU A 34 4.55 12.54 9.90
N ASP A 35 5.63 13.27 10.20
CA ASP A 35 6.13 14.34 9.35
C ASP A 35 6.89 13.71 8.17
N PRO A 36 6.38 13.81 6.93
CA PRO A 36 7.04 13.22 5.76
C PRO A 36 8.42 13.83 5.49
N ALA A 37 8.70 15.07 5.95
CA ALA A 37 10.01 15.68 5.81
C ALA A 37 11.09 14.99 6.69
N ARG A 38 10.68 14.29 7.74
CA ARG A 38 11.57 13.54 8.64
C ARG A 38 11.77 12.09 8.22
N ILE A 39 10.96 11.58 7.27
CA ILE A 39 11.09 10.21 6.77
C ILE A 39 12.07 10.21 5.61
N PRO A 40 13.19 9.45 5.68
CA PRO A 40 14.09 9.34 4.54
C PRO A 40 13.36 8.74 3.34
N PRO A 41 13.63 9.22 2.11
CA PRO A 41 12.97 8.72 0.91
C PRO A 41 13.26 7.22 0.73
N PRO A 42 12.30 6.44 0.19
CA PRO A 42 12.51 5.01 -0.03
C PRO A 42 13.68 4.79 -1.00
N PRO A 43 14.49 3.73 -0.79
CA PRO A 43 15.64 3.45 -1.64
C PRO A 43 15.20 3.06 -3.06
N LEU A 44 16.07 3.28 -4.04
CA LEU A 44 15.81 2.93 -5.44
C LEU A 44 15.53 1.44 -5.64
N SER A 45 16.09 0.57 -4.80
CA SER A 45 15.84 -0.86 -4.80
C SER A 45 14.35 -1.21 -4.64
N THR A 46 13.59 -0.42 -3.86
CA THR A 46 12.14 -0.60 -3.71
C THR A 46 11.37 -0.33 -5.00
N ARG A 47 11.94 0.42 -5.95
CA ARG A 47 11.29 0.74 -7.24
C ARG A 47 11.50 -0.36 -8.29
N VAL A 48 12.63 -1.06 -8.23
CA VAL A 48 12.99 -2.13 -9.17
C VAL A 48 12.64 -3.53 -8.64
N ALA A 49 12.35 -3.65 -7.34
CA ALA A 49 11.92 -4.91 -6.76
C ALA A 49 10.57 -5.36 -7.36
N PRO A 50 10.39 -6.67 -7.61
CA PRO A 50 9.11 -7.21 -8.03
C PRO A 50 8.04 -6.88 -6.97
N ALA A 51 6.84 -6.51 -7.43
CA ALA A 51 5.77 -6.10 -6.54
C ALA A 51 5.53 -7.17 -5.47
N PRO A 52 5.48 -6.82 -4.17
CA PRO A 52 5.26 -7.79 -3.12
C PRO A 52 3.90 -8.44 -3.32
N LYS A 53 3.86 -9.77 -3.34
CA LYS A 53 2.62 -10.54 -3.32
C LYS A 53 1.92 -10.20 -2.01
N GLN A 54 0.87 -9.39 -2.06
CA GLN A 54 0.09 -9.06 -0.87
C GLN A 54 -0.53 -10.36 -0.35
N ALA A 55 -0.03 -10.85 0.79
CA ALA A 55 -0.74 -11.85 1.56
C ALA A 55 -1.98 -11.16 2.11
N VAL A 56 -3.14 -11.48 1.54
CA VAL A 56 -4.42 -11.06 2.08
C VAL A 56 -4.55 -11.73 3.44
N THR A 57 -4.24 -11.01 4.52
CA THR A 57 -4.64 -11.46 5.85
C THR A 57 -6.15 -11.38 5.88
N VAL A 58 -6.82 -12.49 5.57
CA VAL A 58 -8.24 -12.67 5.86
C VAL A 58 -8.34 -12.59 7.38
N ARG A 59 -8.66 -11.41 7.90
CA ARG A 59 -9.17 -11.31 9.27
C ARG A 59 -10.42 -12.15 9.27
N GLN A 60 -10.41 -13.26 10.01
CA GLN A 60 -11.62 -14.04 10.28
C GLN A 60 -12.60 -13.12 11.01
N ALA A 61 -13.50 -12.50 10.25
CA ALA A 61 -14.73 -11.97 10.78
C ALA A 61 -15.59 -13.19 11.13
N ALA A 62 -15.97 -13.31 12.40
CA ALA A 62 -16.94 -14.29 12.85
C ALA A 62 -18.23 -14.17 12.00
N PRO A 63 -18.85 -15.28 11.56
CA PRO A 63 -20.05 -15.20 10.73
C PRO A 63 -21.24 -14.77 11.59
N ALA A 64 -21.67 -13.51 11.44
CA ALA A 64 -23.02 -13.11 11.79
C ALA A 64 -23.95 -13.47 10.62
N ALA A 65 -24.99 -14.24 10.95
CA ALA A 65 -25.97 -14.76 10.02
C ALA A 65 -26.76 -13.68 9.27
N GLY A 66 -27.00 -13.92 7.97
CA GLY A 66 -28.20 -13.46 7.27
C GLY A 66 -28.09 -12.21 6.40
N GLN A 67 -27.88 -12.40 5.08
CA GLN A 67 -28.61 -11.72 3.98
C GLN A 67 -27.90 -11.93 2.62
N PRO A 68 -28.58 -12.38 1.54
CA PRO A 68 -28.00 -12.42 0.21
C PRO A 68 -28.28 -11.12 -0.54
N ARG A 69 -27.24 -10.32 -0.83
CA ARG A 69 -27.35 -9.15 -1.72
C ARG A 69 -26.71 -9.42 -3.09
N ARG A 70 -27.59 -9.88 -3.99
CA ARG A 70 -27.71 -9.64 -5.44
C ARG A 70 -26.50 -9.03 -6.17
N THR A 71 -26.03 -9.83 -7.13
CA THR A 71 -25.52 -9.50 -8.48
C THR A 71 -25.54 -8.02 -8.93
N GLY A 72 -24.44 -7.58 -9.55
CA GLY A 72 -24.47 -6.48 -10.52
C GLY A 72 -23.33 -5.47 -10.41
N GLY A 73 -22.09 -5.88 -10.68
CA GLY A 73 -20.96 -4.96 -10.86
C GLY A 73 -20.38 -5.08 -12.27
N LYS A 74 -20.82 -4.21 -13.19
CA LYS A 74 -20.28 -4.05 -14.55
C LYS A 74 -18.76 -3.80 -14.46
N PRO A 75 -17.89 -4.50 -15.22
CA PRO A 75 -16.47 -4.16 -15.22
C PRO A 75 -16.31 -2.77 -15.87
N ARG A 76 -15.78 -1.83 -15.07
CA ARG A 76 -15.34 -0.50 -15.51
C ARG A 76 -14.35 -0.65 -16.67
N GLY A 77 -14.52 0.22 -17.66
CA GLY A 77 -13.95 0.14 -19.00
C GLY A 77 -12.46 -0.21 -19.08
N LYS A 78 -12.14 -0.97 -20.12
CA LYS A 78 -10.77 -1.26 -20.54
C LYS A 78 -10.07 0.07 -20.83
N ASN A 79 -9.06 0.39 -20.04
CA ASN A 79 -8.10 1.43 -20.40
C ASN A 79 -7.50 1.08 -21.76
N ASN A 80 -7.57 1.99 -22.73
CA ASN A 80 -6.79 1.94 -23.98
C ASN A 80 -5.31 2.11 -23.63
N LYS A 81 -4.71 1.09 -23.01
CA LYS A 81 -3.26 0.99 -22.92
C LYS A 81 -2.76 0.63 -24.33
N PRO A 82 -1.71 1.31 -24.83
CA PRO A 82 -1.04 0.84 -26.04
C PRO A 82 -0.61 -0.62 -25.84
N PRO A 83 -0.56 -1.41 -26.94
CA PRO A 83 -0.15 -2.81 -26.86
C PRO A 83 1.20 -2.90 -26.16
N THR A 84 1.31 -3.85 -25.24
CA THR A 84 2.57 -4.13 -24.54
C THR A 84 3.58 -4.63 -25.56
N LYS A 85 4.61 -3.82 -25.85
CA LYS A 85 5.72 -4.22 -26.72
C LYS A 85 6.38 -5.48 -26.16
N SER A 86 6.70 -6.44 -27.01
CA SER A 86 7.45 -7.63 -26.60
C SER A 86 8.93 -7.29 -26.38
N ALA A 87 9.67 -8.16 -25.70
CA ALA A 87 11.12 -7.96 -25.52
C ALA A 87 11.85 -7.88 -26.87
N ALA A 88 11.45 -8.71 -27.85
CA ALA A 88 12.02 -8.69 -29.19
C ALA A 88 11.79 -7.36 -29.92
N ASP A 89 10.60 -6.75 -29.77
CA ASP A 89 10.31 -5.45 -30.38
C ASP A 89 11.16 -4.32 -29.76
N LEU A 90 11.46 -4.42 -28.46
CA LEU A 90 12.31 -3.45 -27.77
C LEU A 90 13.78 -3.57 -28.18
N ASP A 91 14.25 -4.80 -28.40
CA ASP A 91 15.61 -5.05 -28.86
C ASP A 91 15.81 -4.54 -30.30
N ALA A 92 14.81 -4.75 -31.18
CA ALA A 92 14.83 -4.19 -32.53
C ALA A 92 14.92 -2.66 -32.53
N GLU A 93 14.14 -1.99 -31.68
CA GLU A 93 14.19 -0.53 -31.54
C GLU A 93 15.56 -0.03 -31.00
N MET A 94 16.24 -0.82 -30.16
CA MET A 94 17.58 -0.49 -29.66
C MET A 94 18.67 -0.61 -30.74
N GLU A 95 18.53 -1.56 -31.65
CA GLU A 95 19.44 -1.68 -32.80
C GLU A 95 19.27 -0.52 -33.77
N ASP A 96 18.04 -0.12 -34.06
CA ASP A 96 17.75 1.01 -34.94
C ASP A 96 18.25 2.33 -34.35
N TYR A 97 18.14 2.52 -33.03
CA TYR A 97 18.71 3.68 -32.34
C TYR A 97 20.25 3.71 -32.40
N GLN A 98 20.90 2.55 -32.29
CA GLN A 98 22.35 2.45 -32.39
C GLN A 98 22.84 2.76 -33.82
N LYS A 99 22.17 2.22 -34.84
CA LYS A 99 22.46 2.51 -36.25
C LYS A 99 22.25 3.99 -36.61
N ALA A 100 21.26 4.64 -36.00
CA ALA A 100 20.99 6.07 -36.22
C ALA A 100 22.00 7.01 -35.52
N LYS A 101 22.82 6.48 -34.60
CA LYS A 101 23.82 7.26 -33.83
C LYS A 101 25.24 7.14 -34.42
N GLU A 102 25.45 6.24 -35.38
CA GLU A 102 26.67 6.12 -36.17
C GLU A 102 26.60 7.02 -37.41
#